data_AF-A0A3N0DVG6-F1
#
_entry.id   AF-A0A3N0DVG6-F1
#
_cell.length_a   1.000
_cell.length_b   1.000
_cell.length_c   1.000
_cell.angle_alpha   90.00
_cell.angle_beta   90.00
_cell.angle_gamma   90.00
#
_symmetry.space_group_name_H-M   'P 1'
#
loop_
_entity.id
_entity.type
_entity.pdbx_description
1 polymer ?
#
loop_
_entity_poly.entity_id
_entity_poly.type
_entity_poly.pdbx_seq_one_letter_code
_entity_poly.pdbx_strand_id
1 'polypeptide(L)'
;MAVPDGPRDVVVNDTQTFPNGKVWERTMRGELLEPGRWRMTADDMPGGALITVGSDGYTFTYRIWVPLLGPLKVPLRCHDEVRFSDEATLLDTIEFRFLGIRVGTLTMQLRRD
;
A
#
# COMPACT_ATOMS: atom_id res chain seq x y z
N MET A 1 -0.37 -17.22 -19.09
CA MET A 1 -1.27 -16.06 -19.24
C MET A 1 -0.39 -14.83 -19.28
N ALA A 2 -0.31 -14.15 -20.42
CA ALA A 2 0.58 -12.99 -20.60
C ALA A 2 0.02 -11.82 -19.78
N VAL A 3 0.86 -11.17 -18.96
CA VAL A 3 0.52 -9.89 -18.33
C VAL A 3 0.38 -8.85 -19.46
N PRO A 4 -0.70 -8.07 -19.52
CA PRO A 4 -0.88 -7.07 -20.58
C PRO A 4 0.30 -6.09 -20.62
N ASP A 5 0.63 -5.55 -21.80
CA ASP A 5 1.54 -4.41 -21.97
C ASP A 5 0.89 -3.17 -21.32
N GLY A 6 1.02 -3.08 -20.00
CA GLY A 6 0.59 -1.94 -19.20
C GLY A 6 1.64 -0.83 -19.21
N PRO A 7 1.25 0.39 -18.79
CA PRO A 7 2.20 1.46 -18.57
C PRO A 7 3.28 1.03 -17.59
N ARG A 8 4.56 1.23 -17.96
CA ARG A 8 5.72 0.89 -17.11
C ARG A 8 5.90 1.86 -15.94
N ASP A 9 5.29 3.04 -16.04
CA ASP A 9 5.25 4.06 -15.00
C ASP A 9 3.81 4.55 -14.83
N VAL A 10 3.36 4.64 -13.59
CA VAL A 10 2.03 5.16 -13.23
C VAL A 10 2.14 6.14 -12.07
N VAL A 11 1.27 7.14 -12.07
CA VAL A 11 1.05 8.01 -10.91
C VAL A 11 -0.24 7.57 -10.25
N VAL A 12 -0.19 7.31 -8.94
CA VAL A 12 -1.35 6.93 -8.14
C VAL A 12 -1.62 8.06 -7.15
N ASN A 13 -2.79 8.68 -7.27
CA ASN A 13 -3.29 9.60 -6.26
C ASN A 13 -4.17 8.82 -5.31
N ASP A 14 -3.75 8.76 -4.05
CA ASP A 14 -4.41 8.05 -2.97
C ASP A 14 -5.03 9.06 -2.01
N THR A 15 -6.32 8.89 -1.76
CA THR A 15 -7.09 9.71 -0.82
C THR A 15 -7.81 8.78 0.15
N GLN A 16 -7.42 8.83 1.41
CA GLN A 16 -8.04 8.06 2.48
C GLN A 16 -8.81 9.01 3.41
N THR A 17 -10.12 8.80 3.52
CA THR A 17 -10.98 9.53 4.46
C THR A 17 -11.28 8.66 5.66
N PHE A 18 -10.89 9.11 6.84
CA PHE A 18 -11.15 8.43 8.11
C PHE A 18 -12.55 8.78 8.65
N PRO A 19 -13.15 7.93 9.51
CA PRO A 19 -14.46 8.18 10.10
C PRO A 19 -14.57 9.49 10.89
N ASN A 20 -13.46 10.03 11.38
CA ASN A 20 -13.40 11.32 12.07
C ASN A 20 -13.30 12.54 11.11
N GLY A 21 -13.47 12.32 9.80
CA GLY A 21 -13.37 13.35 8.77
C GLY A 21 -11.95 13.76 8.41
N LYS A 22 -10.92 13.18 9.05
CA LYS A 22 -9.53 13.41 8.64
C LYS A 22 -9.33 12.81 7.24
N VAL A 23 -8.73 13.58 6.35
CA VAL A 23 -8.32 13.12 5.02
C VAL A 23 -6.80 12.97 5.00
N TRP A 24 -6.32 11.89 4.42
CA TRP A 24 -4.92 11.66 4.10
C TRP A 24 -4.81 11.55 2.59
N GLU A 25 -4.07 12.49 2.01
CA GLU A 25 -3.76 12.49 0.58
C GLU A 25 -2.30 12.17 0.36
N ARG A 26 -2.03 11.36 -0.67
CA ARG A 26 -0.69 10.96 -1.04
C ARG A 26 -0.60 10.75 -2.55
N THR A 27 0.43 11.31 -3.17
CA THR A 27 0.82 10.95 -4.53
C THR A 27 1.92 9.91 -4.46
N MET A 28 1.72 8.79 -5.15
CA MET A 28 2.69 7.73 -5.28
C MET A 28 3.10 7.57 -6.75
N ARG A 29 4.33 7.09 -6.96
CA ARG A 29 4.82 6.66 -8.26
C ARG A 29 5.01 5.15 -8.26
N GLY A 30 4.37 4.49 -9.21
CA GLY A 30 4.53 3.06 -9.48
C GLY A 30 5.42 2.83 -10.70
N GLU A 31 6.38 1.92 -10.57
CA GLU A 31 7.28 1.46 -11.64
C GLU A 31 7.13 -0.06 -11.77
N LEU A 32 6.80 -0.55 -12.97
CA LEU A 32 6.79 -1.99 -13.27
C LEU A 32 8.23 -2.45 -13.50
N LEU A 33 8.77 -3.26 -12.58
CA LEU A 33 10.14 -3.77 -12.67
C LEU A 33 10.23 -4.99 -13.60
N GLU A 34 9.26 -5.89 -13.49
CA GLU A 34 9.09 -7.09 -14.30
C GLU A 34 7.63 -7.58 -14.17
N PRO A 35 7.13 -8.51 -15.02
CA PRO A 35 5.77 -9.01 -14.90
C PRO A 35 5.43 -9.47 -13.48
N GLY A 36 4.42 -8.84 -12.87
CA GLY A 36 4.00 -9.14 -11.50
C GLY A 36 4.86 -8.54 -10.39
N ARG A 37 5.86 -7.70 -10.70
CA ARG A 37 6.63 -6.96 -9.68
C ARG A 37 6.63 -5.47 -9.93
N TRP A 38 6.18 -4.73 -8.93
CA TRP A 38 6.14 -3.27 -8.96
C TRP A 38 6.97 -2.69 -7.82
N ARG A 39 7.55 -1.52 -8.07
CA ARG A 39 8.05 -0.63 -7.05
C ARG A 39 7.08 0.52 -6.88
N MET A 40 6.67 0.80 -5.64
CA MET A 40 5.87 1.97 -5.30
C MET A 40 6.67 2.91 -4.40
N THR A 41 6.70 4.21 -4.70
CA THR A 41 7.41 5.21 -3.90
C THR A 41 6.52 6.41 -3.62
N ALA A 42 6.69 7.01 -2.44
CA ALA A 42 6.10 8.27 -2.04
C ALA A 42 6.99 8.96 -1.00
N ASP A 43 6.77 10.26 -0.79
CA ASP A 43 7.59 11.10 0.10
C ASP A 43 7.56 10.64 1.57
N ASP A 44 6.47 9.99 1.98
CA ASP A 44 6.29 9.45 3.32
C ASP A 44 6.71 7.97 3.44
N MET A 45 7.15 7.34 2.35
CA MET A 45 7.53 5.93 2.30
C MET A 45 9.04 5.76 2.12
N PRO A 46 9.85 5.83 3.20
CA PRO A 46 11.29 5.67 3.10
C PRO A 46 11.67 4.30 2.53
N GLY A 47 12.33 4.30 1.37
CA GLY A 47 12.72 3.09 0.64
C GLY A 47 11.60 2.49 -0.24
N GLY A 48 10.40 3.08 -0.24
CA GLY A 48 9.26 2.60 -1.02
C GLY A 48 8.72 1.24 -0.57
N ALA A 49 7.96 0.61 -1.47
CA ALA A 49 7.42 -0.73 -1.35
C ALA A 49 7.79 -1.55 -2.60
N LEU A 50 8.07 -2.83 -2.41
CA LEU A 50 8.09 -3.81 -3.50
C LEU A 50 6.83 -4.64 -3.42
N ILE A 51 6.04 -4.61 -4.49
CA ILE A 51 4.78 -5.31 -4.61
C ILE A 51 5.00 -6.54 -5.49
N THR A 52 4.61 -7.70 -4.97
CA THR A 52 4.57 -8.95 -5.73
C THR A 52 3.12 -9.33 -5.98
N VAL A 53 2.74 -9.41 -7.24
CA VAL A 53 1.39 -9.73 -7.72
C VAL A 53 1.33 -11.19 -8.12
N GLY A 54 0.37 -11.91 -7.53
CA GLY A 54 0.03 -13.29 -7.84
C GLY A 54 -1.32 -13.39 -8.55
N SER A 55 -1.77 -14.62 -8.79
CA SER A 55 -3.07 -14.89 -9.42
C SER A 55 -4.27 -14.55 -8.53
N ASP A 56 -4.07 -14.53 -7.22
CA ASP A 56 -5.11 -14.41 -6.19
C ASP A 56 -4.99 -13.12 -5.36
N GLY A 57 -4.02 -12.26 -5.68
CA GLY A 57 -3.79 -11.04 -4.93
C GLY A 57 -2.42 -10.43 -5.14
N TYR A 58 -2.01 -9.60 -4.19
CA TYR A 58 -0.66 -9.05 -4.13
C TYR A 58 -0.21 -8.82 -2.69
N THR A 59 1.11 -8.83 -2.49
CA THR A 59 1.71 -8.62 -1.17
C THR A 59 2.83 -7.60 -1.27
N PHE A 60 3.01 -6.83 -0.19
CA PHE A 60 4.09 -5.88 -0.09
C PHE A 60 4.49 -5.62 1.36
N THR A 61 5.70 -5.12 1.53
CA THR A 61 6.20 -4.63 2.82
C THR A 61 6.79 -3.26 2.57
N TYR A 62 6.47 -2.32 3.45
CA TYR A 62 6.99 -0.97 3.37
C TYR A 62 7.18 -0.36 4.75
N ARG A 63 7.81 0.82 4.76
CA ARG A 63 7.82 1.70 5.91
C ARG A 63 7.09 2.97 5.55
N ILE A 64 6.37 3.54 6.50
CA ILE A 64 5.71 4.83 6.36
C ILE A 64 6.01 5.72 7.56
N TRP A 65 6.20 7.01 7.32
CA TRP A 65 6.37 8.02 8.36
C TRP A 65 5.01 8.41 8.92
N VAL A 66 4.72 7.97 10.15
CA VAL A 66 3.48 8.32 10.85
C VAL A 66 3.74 9.47 11.82
N PRO A 67 2.89 10.52 11.83
CA PRO A 67 2.98 11.56 12.84
C PRO A 67 2.61 11.00 14.22
N LEU A 68 3.43 11.28 15.23
CA LEU A 68 3.16 10.90 16.63
C LEU A 68 2.71 12.12 17.44
N LEU A 69 3.59 13.11 17.59
CA LEU A 69 3.35 14.34 18.35
C LEU A 69 4.19 15.50 17.78
N GLY A 70 3.54 16.60 17.41
CA GLY A 70 4.24 17.76 16.83
C GLY A 70 5.03 17.40 15.55
N PRO A 71 6.30 17.82 15.42
CA PRO A 71 7.12 17.50 14.24
C PRO A 71 7.66 16.06 14.25
N LEU A 72 7.45 15.30 15.34
CA LEU A 72 7.99 13.95 15.48
C LEU A 72 7.23 12.98 14.58
N LYS A 73 7.96 12.39 13.63
CA LYS A 73 7.51 11.27 12.81
C LYS A 73 8.25 10.01 13.23
N VAL A 74 7.54 8.90 13.27
CA VAL A 74 8.09 7.58 13.57
C VAL A 74 7.91 6.64 12.39
N PRO A 75 8.86 5.73 12.12
CA PRO A 75 8.70 4.78 11.03
C PRO A 75 7.84 3.62 11.52
N LEU A 76 6.74 3.36 10.82
CA LEU A 76 5.93 2.17 11.01
C LEU A 76 6.19 1.21 9.86
N ARG A 77 6.51 -0.04 10.18
CA ARG A 77 6.61 -1.10 9.17
C ARG A 77 5.22 -1.66 8.93
N CYS A 78 4.82 -1.72 7.67
CA CYS A 78 3.57 -2.31 7.23
C CYS A 78 3.87 -3.57 6.43
N HIS A 79 3.04 -4.59 6.60
CA HIS A 79 2.99 -5.73 5.72
C HIS A 79 1.55 -5.95 5.28
N ASP A 80 1.35 -5.95 3.98
CA ASP A 80 0.04 -5.90 3.36
C ASP A 80 -0.15 -7.17 2.56
N GLU A 81 -1.28 -7.81 2.79
CA GLU A 81 -1.77 -8.93 2.01
C GLU A 81 -3.12 -8.57 1.41
N VAL A 82 -3.15 -8.38 0.10
CA VAL A 82 -4.36 -8.08 -0.65
C VAL A 82 -4.80 -9.31 -1.40
N ARG A 83 -6.08 -9.67 -1.26
CA ARG A 83 -6.72 -10.79 -1.94
C ARG A 83 -7.84 -10.32 -2.87
N PHE A 84 -7.89 -10.90 -4.06
CA PHE A 84 -9.03 -10.73 -4.97
C PHE A 84 -10.20 -11.57 -4.44
N SER A 85 -11.27 -10.91 -3.98
CA SER A 85 -12.50 -11.61 -3.57
C SER A 85 -13.36 -11.94 -4.80
N ASP A 86 -13.44 -11.00 -5.74
CA ASP A 86 -14.10 -11.12 -7.04
C ASP A 86 -13.49 -10.09 -8.02
N GLU A 87 -14.05 -9.92 -9.21
CA GLU A 87 -13.53 -8.98 -10.22
C GLU A 87 -13.58 -7.50 -9.80
N ALA A 88 -14.43 -7.14 -8.85
CA ALA A 88 -14.65 -5.77 -8.41
C ALA A 88 -14.18 -5.50 -6.97
N THR A 89 -13.88 -6.55 -6.20
CA THR A 89 -13.66 -6.47 -4.76
C THR A 89 -12.29 -7.01 -4.36
N LEU A 90 -11.58 -6.21 -3.56
CA LEU A 90 -10.33 -6.58 -2.90
C LEU A 90 -10.50 -6.58 -1.39
N LEU A 91 -9.84 -7.53 -0.72
CA LEU A 91 -9.66 -7.52 0.73
C LEU A 91 -8.18 -7.28 1.04
N ASP A 92 -7.87 -6.16 1.68
CA ASP A 92 -6.53 -5.81 2.12
C ASP A 92 -6.41 -6.02 3.64
N THR A 93 -5.39 -6.76 4.07
CA THR A 93 -5.02 -6.91 5.48
C THR A 93 -3.62 -6.36 5.70
N ILE A 94 -3.52 -5.36 6.57
CA ILE A 94 -2.27 -4.68 6.91
C ILE A 94 -1.86 -5.01 8.34
N GLU A 95 -0.70 -5.62 8.52
CA GLU A 95 -0.04 -5.76 9.82
C GLU A 95 0.92 -4.58 10.07
N PHE A 96 0.73 -3.89 11.20
CA PHE A 96 1.59 -2.78 11.59
C PHE A 96 2.59 -3.20 12.66
N ARG A 97 3.85 -2.84 12.48
CA ARG A 97 4.93 -3.03 13.45
C ARG A 97 5.71 -1.77 13.74
N PHE A 98 5.90 -1.47 15.02
CA PHE A 98 6.79 -0.42 15.51
C PHE A 98 7.93 -1.07 16.31
N LEU A 99 9.19 -0.79 15.94
CA LEU A 99 10.39 -1.40 16.54
C LEU A 99 10.33 -2.94 16.63
N GLY A 100 9.70 -3.59 15.64
CA GLY A 100 9.55 -5.05 15.58
C GLY A 100 8.32 -5.62 16.30
N ILE A 101 7.68 -4.82 17.17
CA ILE A 101 6.48 -5.19 17.92
C ILE A 101 5.24 -4.94 17.06
N ARG A 102 4.33 -5.93 16.96
CA ARG A 102 3.03 -5.75 16.30
C ARG A 102 2.16 -4.81 17.12
N VAL A 103 1.76 -3.69 16.52
CA VAL A 103 0.96 -2.65 17.18
C VAL A 103 -0.49 -2.63 16.71
N GLY A 104 -0.82 -3.33 15.62
CA GLY A 104 -2.19 -3.42 15.15
C GLY A 104 -2.33 -4.19 13.85
N THR A 105 -3.60 -4.35 13.46
CA THR A 105 -4.00 -4.87 12.16
C THR A 105 -5.18 -4.06 11.64
N LEU A 106 -5.15 -3.73 10.36
CA LEU A 106 -6.25 -3.12 9.64
C LEU A 106 -6.71 -4.08 8.55
N THR A 107 -8.02 -4.24 8.40
CA THR A 107 -8.61 -4.97 7.28
C THR A 107 -9.54 -4.02 6.55
N MET A 108 -9.38 -3.91 5.23
CA MET A 108 -10.15 -3.03 4.36
C MET A 108 -10.75 -3.83 3.21
N GLN A 109 -12.01 -3.54 2.90
CA GLN A 109 -12.62 -4.00 1.66
C GLN A 109 -12.63 -2.83 0.68
N LEU A 110 -11.98 -3.00 -0.46
CA LEU A 110 -11.98 -2.03 -1.55
C LEU A 110 -12.88 -2.53 -2.66
N ARG A 111 -13.70 -1.64 -3.19
CA ARG A 111 -14.58 -1.93 -4.33
C ARG A 111 -14.29 -0.94 -5.45
N ARG A 112 -14.21 -1.43 -6.67
CA ARG A 112 -14.17 -0.57 -7.86
C ARG A 112 -15.52 0.14 -8.01
N ASP A 113 -15.47 1.46 -8.15
CA ASP A 113 -16.63 2.27 -8.53
C ASP A 113 -16.97 2.12 -10.02
#